data_AF-A0A835LHB5-F1
#
_entry.id   AF-A0A835LHB5-F1
#
_cell.length_a   1.000
_cell.length_b   1.000
_cell.length_c   1.000
_cell.angle_alpha   90.00
_cell.angle_beta   90.00
_cell.angle_gamma   90.00
#
_symmetry.space_group_name_H-M   'P 1'
#
loop_
_entity.id
_entity.type
_entity.pdbx_description
1 polymer ?
#
loop_
_entity_poly.entity_id
_entity_poly.type
_entity_poly.pdbx_seq_one_letter_code
_entity_poly.pdbx_strand_id
1 'polypeptide(L)'
;MILTTFLFWQKNHLSGLQKSYLKISFDTVQQLMLVRNDLLPVVQHNQEKIDTAKAYESILTEKRYQDTCLCEHELSLVVDLRCGQWDDVSVSSTGVILEKRTDLLQHAEVHVCAFDIETTKLPLKLPDTEIDLIMMISYMVDGQGYLIINRECVWEDIEDLEYTPKPEFEGYFKVKNVKYE
;
A
#
# COMPACT_ATOMS: atom_id res chain seq x y z
N MET A 1 19.28 -3.33 0.70
CA MET A 1 19.27 -4.78 0.42
C MET A 1 17.91 -5.30 0.85
N ILE A 2 17.01 -5.56 -0.11
CA ILE A 2 15.64 -6.02 0.20
C ILE A 2 15.74 -7.52 0.44
N LEU A 3 15.89 -7.91 1.71
CA LEU A 3 15.89 -9.31 2.14
C LEU A 3 14.45 -9.84 2.17
N THR A 4 13.85 -10.12 1.01
CA THR A 4 12.59 -10.86 0.99
C THR A 4 12.89 -12.34 1.25
N THR A 5 12.37 -12.86 2.36
CA THR A 5 12.67 -14.20 2.86
C THR A 5 11.45 -15.10 2.70
N PHE A 6 11.64 -16.29 2.12
CA PHE A 6 10.67 -17.38 2.25
C PHE A 6 10.92 -18.15 3.54
N LEU A 7 9.85 -18.45 4.25
CA LEU A 7 9.82 -19.50 5.25
C LEU A 7 8.82 -20.56 4.76
N PHE A 8 8.89 -21.77 5.31
CA PHE A 8 7.81 -22.74 5.13
C PHE A 8 7.00 -22.74 6.43
N TRP A 9 5.67 -22.68 6.38
CA TRP A 9 4.82 -22.55 7.58
C TRP A 9 4.21 -23.89 8.00
N GLN A 10 3.78 -24.01 9.27
CA GLN A 10 3.07 -25.18 9.76
C GLN A 10 1.91 -24.82 10.73
N LYS A 11 0.79 -25.54 10.63
CA LYS A 11 -0.26 -25.59 11.67
C LYS A 11 0.30 -26.26 12.94
N ASN A 12 0.04 -25.68 14.12
CA ASN A 12 0.45 -26.08 15.50
C ASN A 12 1.70 -25.40 16.14
N HIS A 13 2.01 -24.15 15.79
CA HIS A 13 3.13 -23.40 16.40
C HIS A 13 2.95 -23.03 17.88
N LEU A 14 1.73 -23.10 18.43
CA LEU A 14 1.45 -22.84 19.85
C LEU A 14 1.91 -23.97 20.80
N SER A 15 2.37 -25.11 20.25
CA SER A 15 2.84 -26.27 21.02
C SER A 15 4.31 -26.17 21.47
N GLY A 16 5.04 -25.14 21.03
CA GLY A 16 6.47 -24.96 21.31
C GLY A 16 7.40 -25.83 20.44
N LEU A 17 6.85 -26.69 19.59
CA LEU A 17 7.64 -27.49 18.64
C LEU A 17 8.24 -26.60 17.56
N GLN A 18 9.58 -26.56 17.49
CA GLN A 18 10.33 -25.86 16.45
C GLN A 18 10.66 -26.80 15.29
N LYS A 19 10.52 -26.32 14.06
CA LYS A 19 10.86 -27.08 12.85
C LYS A 19 11.99 -26.40 12.09
N SER A 20 12.85 -27.21 11.47
CA SER A 20 13.94 -26.72 10.63
C SER A 20 13.40 -26.27 9.27
N TYR A 21 13.90 -25.14 8.79
CA TYR A 21 13.51 -24.53 7.52
C TYR A 21 14.74 -24.11 6.72
N LEU A 22 14.60 -24.09 5.39
CA LEU A 22 15.61 -23.54 4.48
C LEU A 22 15.25 -22.08 4.18
N LYS A 23 16.06 -21.15 4.65
CA LYS A 23 15.96 -19.73 4.30
C LYS A 23 16.66 -19.49 2.97
N ILE A 24 15.91 -19.04 1.97
CA ILE A 24 16.45 -18.59 0.67
C ILE A 24 16.29 -17.08 0.59
N SER A 25 17.35 -16.37 0.21
CA SER A 25 17.39 -14.91 0.10
C SER A 25 17.76 -14.52 -1.33
N PHE A 26 17.20 -13.41 -1.80
CA PHE A 26 17.40 -12.89 -3.15
C PHE A 26 17.76 -11.41 -3.08
N ASP A 27 18.48 -10.91 -4.08
CA ASP A 27 18.85 -9.50 -4.14
C ASP A 27 17.68 -8.63 -4.62
N THR A 28 16.75 -9.21 -5.39
CA THR A 28 15.58 -8.50 -5.93
C THR A 28 14.30 -9.33 -5.83
N VAL A 29 13.16 -8.63 -5.81
CA VAL A 29 11.82 -9.26 -5.86
C VAL A 29 11.62 -10.02 -7.17
N GLN A 30 12.24 -9.58 -8.27
CA GLN A 30 12.16 -10.29 -9.55
C GLN A 30 12.80 -11.68 -9.48
N GLN A 31 14.00 -11.80 -8.91
CA GLN A 31 14.67 -13.10 -8.71
C GLN A 31 13.83 -14.01 -7.82
N LEU A 32 13.26 -13.45 -6.74
CA LEU A 32 12.33 -14.16 -5.87
C LEU A 32 11.13 -14.70 -6.66
N MET A 33 10.50 -13.87 -7.47
CA MET A 33 9.31 -14.26 -8.24
C MET A 33 9.63 -15.31 -9.30
N LEU A 34 10.80 -15.24 -9.94
CA LEU A 34 11.26 -16.26 -10.87
C LEU A 34 11.40 -17.63 -10.18
N VAL A 35 12.15 -17.68 -9.08
CA VAL A 35 12.35 -18.95 -8.35
C VAL A 35 11.05 -19.47 -7.74
N ARG A 36 10.18 -18.57 -7.26
CA ARG A 36 8.84 -18.94 -6.78
C ARG A 36 8.03 -19.61 -7.89
N ASN A 37 8.01 -19.04 -9.09
CA ASN A 37 7.23 -19.55 -10.21
C ASN A 37 7.73 -20.93 -10.67
N ASP A 38 9.04 -21.18 -10.59
CA ASP A 38 9.62 -22.48 -10.92
C ASP A 38 9.35 -23.54 -9.84
N LEU A 39 9.37 -23.15 -8.56
CA LEU A 39 9.19 -24.07 -7.43
C LEU A 39 7.72 -24.39 -7.14
N LEU A 40 6.80 -23.46 -7.38
CA LEU A 40 5.39 -23.62 -7.01
C LEU A 40 4.73 -24.87 -7.63
N PRO A 41 4.93 -25.19 -8.92
CA PRO A 41 4.35 -26.41 -9.51
C PRO A 41 4.94 -27.70 -8.91
N VAL A 42 6.24 -27.70 -8.59
CA VAL A 42 6.89 -28.86 -7.96
C VAL A 42 6.34 -29.10 -6.55
N VAL A 43 6.14 -28.02 -5.79
CA VAL A 43 5.54 -28.10 -4.45
C VAL A 43 4.10 -28.60 -4.54
N GLN A 44 3.30 -28.11 -5.48
CA GLN A 44 1.93 -28.57 -5.69
C GLN A 44 1.87 -30.06 -6.03
N HIS A 45 2.70 -30.52 -6.98
CA HIS A 45 2.77 -31.94 -7.35
C HIS A 45 3.20 -32.85 -6.19
N ASN A 46 4.16 -32.38 -5.38
CA ASN A 46 4.60 -33.13 -4.21
C ASN A 46 3.53 -33.17 -3.12
N GLN A 47 2.76 -32.08 -2.95
CA GLN A 47 1.65 -32.04 -2.02
C GLN A 47 0.54 -33.01 -2.43
N GLU A 48 0.17 -33.07 -3.71
CA GLU A 48 -0.80 -34.04 -4.24
C GLU A 48 -0.37 -35.50 -4.02
N LYS A 49 0.92 -35.81 -4.22
CA LYS A 49 1.48 -37.14 -3.94
C LYS A 49 1.43 -37.49 -2.46
N ILE A 50 1.77 -36.54 -1.59
CA ILE A 50 1.69 -36.71 -0.15
C ILE A 50 0.24 -36.93 0.27
N ASP A 51 -0.70 -36.18 -0.27
CA ASP A 51 -2.12 -36.29 0.07
C ASP A 51 -2.74 -37.60 -0.45
N THR A 52 -2.32 -38.06 -1.64
CA THR A 52 -2.66 -39.39 -2.15
C THR A 52 -2.06 -40.50 -1.26
N ALA A 53 -0.79 -40.38 -0.86
CA ALA A 53 -0.14 -41.35 0.02
C ALA A 53 -0.79 -41.40 1.41
N LYS A 54 -1.18 -40.25 1.98
CA LYS A 54 -1.95 -40.16 3.23
C LYS A 54 -3.33 -40.81 3.10
N ALA A 55 -4.01 -40.66 1.97
CA ALA A 55 -5.30 -41.33 1.73
C ALA A 55 -5.14 -42.86 1.77
N TYR A 56 -4.05 -43.40 1.21
CA TYR A 56 -3.72 -44.82 1.30
C TYR A 56 -3.22 -45.26 2.70
N GLU A 57 -2.39 -44.47 3.40
CA GLU A 57 -1.87 -44.81 4.73
C GLU A 57 -2.92 -44.69 5.85
N SER A 58 -3.93 -43.84 5.71
CA SER A 58 -5.06 -43.74 6.66
C SER A 58 -5.85 -45.05 6.82
N ILE A 59 -5.66 -46.00 5.89
CA ILE A 59 -6.25 -47.34 5.92
C ILE A 59 -5.36 -48.33 6.71
N LEU A 60 -4.07 -48.04 6.95
CA LEU A 60 -3.11 -49.02 7.47
C LEU A 60 -2.34 -48.63 8.75
N THR A 61 -1.97 -47.38 9.05
CA THR A 61 -1.49 -46.96 10.39
C THR A 61 -1.22 -45.46 10.49
N GLU A 62 -1.38 -44.89 11.69
CA GLU A 62 -1.16 -43.47 12.01
C GLU A 62 0.33 -43.03 11.92
N LYS A 63 0.82 -42.63 10.74
CA LYS A 63 2.03 -41.80 10.65
C LYS A 63 1.73 -40.48 9.94
N ARG A 64 1.96 -39.37 10.66
CA ARG A 64 1.69 -38.00 10.20
C ARG A 64 2.89 -37.45 9.42
N TYR A 65 2.78 -37.41 8.09
CA TYR A 65 3.66 -36.58 7.25
C TYR A 65 3.14 -35.14 7.24
N GLN A 66 4.02 -34.18 7.58
CA GLN A 66 3.68 -32.77 7.72
C GLN A 66 3.75 -32.03 6.38
N ASP A 67 2.69 -31.27 6.10
CA ASP A 67 2.52 -30.38 4.97
C ASP A 67 3.66 -29.35 4.87
N THR A 68 4.13 -29.13 3.65
CA THR A 68 5.19 -28.17 3.33
C THR A 68 4.54 -27.03 2.55
N CYS A 69 4.18 -25.94 3.22
CA CYS A 69 3.56 -24.78 2.57
C CYS A 69 4.53 -23.59 2.49
N LEU A 70 4.63 -22.95 1.33
CA LEU A 70 5.38 -21.71 1.12
C LEU A 70 4.68 -20.55 1.83
N CYS A 71 5.41 -19.76 2.62
CA CYS A 71 4.92 -18.48 3.15
C CYS A 71 5.87 -17.32 2.80
N GLU A 72 5.29 -16.26 2.26
CA GLU A 72 5.96 -14.99 1.98
C GLU A 72 5.92 -14.10 3.21
N HIS A 73 7.05 -13.47 3.55
CA HIS A 73 7.12 -12.50 4.64
C HIS A 73 7.38 -11.09 4.06
N GLU A 74 6.53 -10.14 4.46
CA GLU A 74 6.69 -8.73 4.10
C GLU A 74 7.84 -8.08 4.89
N LEU A 75 8.59 -7.21 4.22
CA LEU A 75 9.82 -6.59 4.72
C LEU A 75 9.62 -5.74 5.99
N SER A 76 8.42 -5.14 6.15
CA SER A 76 8.04 -4.30 7.30
C SER A 76 7.91 -5.06 8.62
N LEU A 77 7.79 -6.39 8.57
CA LEU A 77 7.78 -7.24 9.77
C LEU A 77 9.20 -7.58 10.25
N VAL A 78 10.20 -7.42 9.39
CA VAL A 78 11.60 -7.79 9.67
C VAL A 78 12.38 -6.62 10.25
N VAL A 79 11.98 -5.39 9.92
CA VAL A 79 12.56 -4.14 10.43
C VAL A 79 11.44 -3.38 11.14
N ASP A 80 11.59 -3.04 12.43
CA ASP A 80 10.57 -2.29 13.21
C ASP A 80 10.52 -0.81 12.81
N LEU A 81 10.38 -0.54 11.51
CA LEU A 81 10.23 0.77 10.92
C LEU A 81 8.75 1.03 10.66
N ARG A 82 8.25 2.19 11.09
CA ARG A 82 6.85 2.58 10.91
C ARG A 82 6.75 4.02 10.41
N CYS A 83 5.79 4.26 9.51
CA CYS A 83 5.49 5.62 9.09
C CYS A 83 5.03 6.48 10.27
N GLY A 84 5.34 7.78 10.22
CA GLY A 84 4.97 8.75 11.26
C GLY A 84 5.82 8.69 12.53
N GLN A 85 6.87 7.87 12.57
CA GLN A 85 7.87 7.86 13.64
C GLN A 85 9.12 8.64 13.23
N TRP A 86 9.84 9.15 14.22
CA TRP A 86 11.13 9.79 14.04
C TRP A 86 12.23 8.76 14.19
N ASP A 87 13.12 8.69 13.20
CA ASP A 87 14.28 7.82 13.19
C ASP A 87 15.51 8.61 12.72
N ASP A 88 16.62 8.50 13.44
CA ASP A 88 17.91 8.98 12.98
C ASP A 88 18.51 7.95 12.02
N VAL A 89 18.87 8.40 10.82
CA VAL A 89 19.41 7.55 9.76
C VAL A 89 20.91 7.76 9.67
N SER A 90 21.68 6.69 9.87
CA SER A 90 23.13 6.70 9.66
C SER A 90 23.58 5.56 8.75
N VAL A 91 24.73 5.75 8.10
CA VAL A 91 25.30 4.77 7.18
C VAL A 91 26.58 4.21 7.77
N SER A 92 26.65 2.89 7.88
CA SER A 92 27.81 2.12 8.33
C SER A 92 28.38 1.26 7.21
N SER A 93 29.57 0.70 7.41
CA SER A 93 30.17 -0.27 6.47
C SER A 93 29.33 -1.53 6.27
N THR A 94 28.43 -1.84 7.21
CA THR A 94 27.54 -3.02 7.19
C THR A 94 26.12 -2.71 6.71
N GLY A 95 25.78 -1.44 6.44
CA GLY A 95 24.46 -1.03 5.96
C GLY A 95 23.91 0.22 6.65
N VAL A 96 22.61 0.46 6.46
CA VAL A 96 21.87 1.58 7.06
C VAL A 96 21.44 1.22 8.48
N ILE A 97 21.72 2.11 9.43
CA ILE A 97 21.28 2.02 10.82
C ILE A 97 20.15 3.03 11.02
N LEU A 98 19.07 2.58 11.64
CA LEU A 98 17.90 3.39 11.99
C LEU A 98 17.77 3.39 13.51
N GLU A 99 17.88 4.56 14.12
CA GLU A 99 17.74 4.74 15.58
C GLU A 99 16.47 5.52 15.90
N LYS A 100 15.53 4.86 16.57
CA LYS A 100 14.23 5.45 16.88
C LYS A 100 14.36 6.58 17.90
N ARG A 101 13.78 7.74 17.56
CA ARG A 101 13.75 8.95 18.38
C ARG A 101 12.46 9.04 19.18
N THR A 102 12.45 8.38 20.35
CA THR A 102 11.30 8.38 21.27
C THR A 102 11.10 9.69 22.02
N ASP A 103 12.07 10.60 21.96
CA ASP A 103 12.03 11.95 22.50
C ASP A 103 11.12 12.89 21.67
N LEU A 104 10.93 12.59 20.38
CA LEU A 104 10.08 13.37 19.49
C LEU A 104 8.69 12.74 19.41
N LEU A 105 7.77 13.25 20.24
CA LEU A 105 6.39 12.76 20.30
C LEU A 105 5.45 13.44 19.29
N GLN A 106 5.74 14.70 18.93
CA GLN A 106 4.93 15.45 17.99
C GLN A 106 5.25 15.02 16.55
N HIS A 107 4.22 14.87 15.73
CA HIS A 107 4.41 14.63 14.30
C HIS A 107 5.03 15.85 13.62
N ALA A 108 5.76 15.61 12.53
CA ALA A 108 6.22 16.68 11.67
C ALA A 108 5.02 17.47 11.12
N GLU A 109 5.18 18.79 11.02
CA GLU A 109 4.25 19.63 10.27
C GLU A 109 4.46 19.33 8.78
N VAL A 110 3.39 18.87 8.14
CA VAL A 110 3.38 18.56 6.71
C VAL A 110 2.51 19.57 6.00
N HIS A 111 2.90 19.95 4.78
CA HIS A 111 2.03 20.70 3.89
C HIS A 111 0.95 19.76 3.35
N VAL A 112 -0.32 20.12 3.55
CA VAL A 112 -1.47 19.30 3.13
C VAL A 112 -2.18 20.00 1.99
N CYS A 113 -2.32 19.30 0.87
CA CYS A 113 -3.17 19.69 -0.25
C CYS A 113 -4.35 18.71 -0.34
N ALA A 114 -5.56 19.22 -0.13
CA ALA A 114 -6.79 18.48 -0.39
C ALA A 114 -7.46 19.08 -1.63
N PHE A 115 -7.99 18.25 -2.52
CA PHE A 115 -8.67 18.71 -3.72
C PHE A 115 -9.93 17.89 -4.01
N ASP A 116 -10.86 18.51 -4.70
CA ASP A 116 -12.08 17.89 -5.21
C ASP A 116 -12.40 18.44 -6.60
N ILE A 117 -12.91 17.57 -7.47
CA ILE A 117 -13.17 17.90 -8.87
C ILE A 117 -14.64 17.69 -9.20
N GLU A 118 -15.19 18.60 -9.99
CA GLU A 118 -16.54 18.45 -10.54
C GLU A 118 -16.45 18.41 -12.06
N THR A 119 -17.17 17.47 -12.64
CA THR A 119 -17.19 17.24 -14.08
C THR A 119 -18.58 17.47 -14.65
N THR A 120 -18.66 17.70 -15.96
CA THR A 120 -19.93 17.52 -16.66
C THR A 120 -20.36 16.05 -16.57
N LYS A 121 -21.66 15.81 -16.79
CA LYS A 121 -22.19 14.46 -16.97
C LYS A 121 -23.51 14.51 -17.71
N LEU A 122 -23.80 13.45 -18.46
CA LEU A 122 -25.12 13.27 -19.06
C LEU A 122 -26.20 13.02 -17.98
N PRO A 123 -27.46 13.44 -18.23
CA PRO A 123 -28.56 13.15 -17.32
C PRO A 123 -28.70 11.65 -17.03
N LEU A 124 -28.85 11.30 -15.75
CA LEU A 124 -29.00 9.92 -15.27
C LEU A 124 -27.82 8.98 -15.58
N LYS A 125 -26.65 9.51 -15.91
CA LYS A 125 -25.40 8.75 -16.06
C LYS A 125 -24.34 9.19 -15.06
N LEU A 126 -23.34 8.33 -14.88
CA LEU A 126 -22.07 8.67 -14.25
C LEU A 126 -21.20 9.47 -15.23
N PRO A 127 -20.24 10.27 -14.75
CA PRO A 127 -19.24 10.92 -15.60
C PRO A 127 -18.44 9.91 -16.43
N ASP A 128 -18.13 10.29 -17.67
CA ASP A 128 -17.33 9.50 -18.60
C ASP A 128 -16.10 10.30 -19.05
N THR A 129 -14.91 9.73 -18.84
CA THR A 129 -13.62 10.40 -19.06
C THR A 129 -13.33 10.74 -20.52
N GLU A 130 -14.00 10.11 -21.49
CA GLU A 130 -13.77 10.36 -22.92
C GLU A 130 -14.60 11.54 -23.45
N ILE A 131 -15.73 11.85 -22.81
CA ILE A 131 -16.71 12.82 -23.34
C ILE A 131 -17.01 13.96 -22.37
N ASP A 132 -16.87 13.75 -21.06
CA ASP A 132 -17.15 14.77 -20.07
C ASP A 132 -15.91 15.61 -19.76
N LEU A 133 -16.15 16.89 -19.49
CA LEU A 133 -15.11 17.86 -19.18
C LEU A 133 -15.03 18.09 -17.68
N ILE A 134 -13.82 18.35 -17.19
CA ILE A 134 -13.64 18.93 -15.85
C ILE A 134 -14.17 20.36 -15.89
N MET A 135 -15.20 20.62 -15.07
CA MET A 135 -15.86 21.92 -14.98
C MET A 135 -15.17 22.82 -13.94
N MET A 136 -14.75 22.23 -12.81
CA MET A 136 -14.01 22.94 -11.77
C MET A 136 -13.11 22.01 -10.96
N ILE A 137 -12.04 22.59 -10.41
CA ILE A 137 -11.14 21.94 -9.45
C ILE A 137 -11.03 22.85 -8.24
N SER A 138 -11.53 22.40 -7.11
CA SER A 138 -11.33 23.07 -5.83
C SER A 138 -10.15 22.42 -5.11
N TYR A 139 -9.30 23.20 -4.48
CA TYR A 139 -8.23 22.67 -3.63
C TYR A 139 -7.87 23.62 -2.51
N MET A 140 -7.42 23.06 -1.39
CA MET A 140 -6.95 23.79 -0.22
C MET A 140 -5.53 23.36 0.10
N VAL A 141 -4.61 24.32 0.19
CA VAL A 141 -3.23 24.11 0.65
C VAL A 141 -3.06 24.83 1.98
N ASP A 142 -2.83 24.07 3.05
CA ASP A 142 -2.60 24.58 4.41
C ASP A 142 -3.66 25.61 4.87
N GLY A 143 -4.93 25.38 4.51
CA GLY A 143 -6.06 26.24 4.86
C GLY A 143 -6.40 27.34 3.84
N GLN A 144 -5.50 27.66 2.90
CA GLN A 144 -5.83 28.58 1.80
C GLN A 144 -6.55 27.84 0.68
N GLY A 145 -7.78 28.26 0.37
CA GLY A 145 -8.57 27.74 -0.74
C GLY A 145 -8.21 28.36 -2.09
N TYR A 146 -8.34 27.54 -3.12
CA TYR A 146 -8.21 27.90 -4.52
C TYR A 146 -9.29 27.18 -5.33
N LEU A 147 -9.79 27.85 -6.36
CA LEU A 147 -10.80 27.28 -7.24
C LEU A 147 -10.43 27.61 -8.68
N ILE A 148 -10.26 26.56 -9.49
CA ILE A 148 -10.02 26.70 -10.93
C ILE A 148 -11.35 26.43 -11.63
N ILE A 149 -11.77 27.38 -12.46
CA ILE A 149 -13.02 27.30 -13.21
C ILE A 149 -12.70 27.16 -14.70
N ASN A 150 -13.26 26.14 -15.33
CA ASN A 150 -13.23 25.98 -16.78
C ASN A 150 -14.33 26.84 -17.43
N ARG A 151 -13.92 27.88 -18.16
CA ARG A 151 -14.82 28.84 -18.82
C ARG A 151 -15.46 28.33 -20.10
N GLU A 152 -15.11 27.13 -20.55
CA GLU A 152 -15.87 26.42 -21.58
C GLU A 152 -17.15 25.79 -21.02
N CYS A 153 -17.16 25.45 -19.73
CA CYS A 153 -18.32 24.85 -19.07
C CYS A 153 -19.15 25.90 -18.31
N VAL A 154 -18.49 26.77 -17.56
CA VAL A 154 -19.12 27.84 -16.78
C VAL A 154 -19.15 29.09 -17.64
N TRP A 155 -20.32 29.70 -17.83
CA TRP A 155 -20.52 30.82 -18.78
C TRP A 155 -20.05 32.19 -18.27
N GLU A 156 -19.95 32.38 -16.95
CA GLU A 156 -19.51 33.64 -16.34
C GLU A 156 -18.24 33.46 -15.50
N ASP A 157 -17.49 34.54 -15.33
CA ASP A 157 -16.33 34.54 -14.44
C ASP A 157 -16.84 34.48 -13.01
N ILE A 158 -16.20 33.63 -12.21
CA ILE A 158 -16.47 33.54 -10.77
C ILE A 158 -15.44 34.40 -10.04
N GLU A 159 -15.91 35.29 -9.17
CA GLU A 159 -15.06 36.12 -8.31
C GLU A 159 -14.53 35.30 -7.11
N ASP A 160 -13.48 35.81 -6.45
CA ASP A 160 -13.00 35.28 -5.18
C ASP A 160 -14.16 35.16 -4.17
N LEU A 161 -14.24 34.03 -3.47
CA LEU A 161 -15.38 33.72 -2.60
C LEU A 161 -14.95 33.19 -1.23
N GLU A 162 -15.87 33.30 -0.27
CA GLU A 162 -15.71 32.73 1.06
C GLU A 162 -16.80 31.70 1.34
N TYR A 163 -16.37 30.52 1.80
CA TYR A 163 -17.23 29.47 2.32
C TYR A 163 -16.69 28.96 3.65
N THR A 164 -17.17 29.59 4.74
CA THR A 164 -16.78 29.28 6.12
C THR A 164 -17.98 28.64 6.84
N PRO A 165 -18.21 27.31 6.74
CA PRO A 165 -19.39 26.67 7.31
C PRO A 165 -19.39 26.68 8.85
N LYS A 166 -18.21 26.78 9.48
CA LYS A 166 -18.02 27.02 10.92
C LYS A 166 -16.80 27.91 11.14
N PRO A 167 -16.70 28.63 12.26
CA PRO A 167 -15.53 29.46 12.57
C PRO A 167 -14.20 28.70 12.51
N GLU A 168 -14.16 27.46 12.98
CA GLU A 168 -12.98 26.58 12.91
C GLU A 168 -12.67 26.01 11.50
N PHE A 169 -13.53 26.24 10.50
CA PHE A 169 -13.36 25.78 9.12
C PHE A 169 -13.42 26.97 8.16
N GLU A 170 -12.43 27.85 8.26
CA GLU A 170 -12.26 28.98 7.34
C GLU A 170 -12.00 28.50 5.91
N GLY A 171 -12.68 29.11 4.94
CA GLY A 171 -12.59 28.71 3.54
C GLY A 171 -12.59 29.91 2.61
N TYR A 172 -11.48 30.63 2.54
CA TYR A 172 -11.28 31.71 1.57
C TYR A 172 -10.70 31.15 0.28
N PHE A 173 -11.40 31.33 -0.84
CA PHE A 173 -11.03 30.78 -2.14
C PHE A 173 -10.61 31.88 -3.11
N LYS A 174 -9.37 31.78 -3.60
CA LYS A 174 -8.90 32.54 -4.76
C LYS A 174 -9.30 31.83 -6.04
N VAL A 175 -10.03 32.52 -6.91
CA VAL A 175 -10.61 31.92 -8.10
C VAL A 175 -9.77 32.25 -9.33
N LYS A 176 -9.52 31.23 -10.15
CA LYS A 176 -8.87 31.37 -11.44
C LYS A 176 -9.79 30.86 -12.54
N ASN A 177 -10.34 31.80 -13.31
CA ASN A 177 -11.12 31.52 -14.51
C ASN A 177 -10.17 31.25 -15.68
N VAL A 178 -10.23 30.04 -16.26
CA VAL A 178 -9.32 29.59 -17.32
C VAL A 178 -10.12 29.24 -18.58
N LYS A 179 -9.60 29.68 -19.73
CA LYS A 179 -10.02 29.23 -21.06
C LYS A 179 -8.96 28.25 -21.58
N TYR A 180 -9.34 27.25 -22.38
CA TYR A 180 -8.34 26.52 -23.18
C TYR A 180 -7.74 27.51 -24.19
N GLU A 181 -6.43 27.77 -24.07
CA GLU A 181 -5.62 28.38 -25.13
C GLU A 181 -4.88 27.27 -25.89
#